data_AF-A0A0R2LGM4-F1
#
_entry.id   AF-A0A0R2LGM4-F1
#
_cell.length_a   1.000
_cell.length_b   1.000
_cell.length_c   1.000
_cell.angle_alpha   90.00
_cell.angle_beta   90.00
_cell.angle_gamma   90.00
#
_symmetry.space_group_name_H-M   'P 1'
#
loop_
_entity.id
_entity.type
_entity.pdbx_description
1 polymer ?
#
loop_
_entity_poly.entity_id
_entity_poly.type
_entity_poly.pdbx_seq_one_letter_code
_entity_poly.pdbx_strand_id
1 'polypeptide(L)'
;MLVALELIAFSLNMFFEPHSIAAGGATGIAILLQAGWKIPTFISVLVINIVMLVLAYIHLDRQTTFKLALGSFMLPLLLYITPVYNLIPNSRFISIIVGSIIFGIGLAILYTLNMSSGGTTVPPMIIHKNFGIDKYISLFIIDAIVCLGNFVVADIISFLLAVMSVGISSLAIKGFGVLHQKHHVTQ
;
A
#
# COMPACT_ATOMS: atom_id res chain seq x y z
N MET A 1 -3.97 14.39 3.39
CA MET A 1 -3.49 13.58 2.26
C MET A 1 -1.97 13.43 2.27
N LEU A 2 -1.20 14.53 2.12
CA LEU A 2 0.28 14.44 2.08
C LEU A 2 0.88 13.73 3.30
N VAL A 3 0.44 14.07 4.51
CA VAL A 3 0.87 13.39 5.74
C VAL A 3 0.62 11.87 5.69
N ALA A 4 -0.54 11.46 5.18
CA ALA A 4 -0.89 10.05 5.06
C ALA A 4 0.01 9.32 4.05
N LEU A 5 0.26 9.95 2.89
CA LEU A 5 1.15 9.40 1.87
C LEU A 5 2.61 9.37 2.33
N GLU A 6 3.05 10.35 3.11
CA GLU A 6 4.40 10.36 3.68
C GLU A 6 4.56 9.27 4.72
N LEU A 7 3.58 9.04 5.60
CA LEU A 7 3.61 7.90 6.53
C LEU A 7 3.72 6.56 5.79
N ILE A 8 3.00 6.43 4.66
CA ILE A 8 3.09 5.25 3.79
C ILE A 8 4.49 5.14 3.18
N ALA A 9 5.01 6.20 2.56
CA ALA A 9 6.32 6.21 1.92
C ALA A 9 7.46 5.93 2.92
N PHE A 10 7.45 6.61 4.06
CA PHE A 10 8.37 6.40 5.17
C PHE A 10 8.33 4.95 5.65
N SER A 11 7.13 4.39 5.83
CA SER A 11 7.01 3.00 6.25
C SER A 11 7.65 2.05 5.24
N LEU A 12 7.33 2.21 3.95
CA LEU A 12 7.84 1.37 2.87
C LEU A 12 9.38 1.45 2.76
N ASN A 13 9.93 2.66 2.69
CA ASN A 13 11.36 2.87 2.47
C ASN A 13 12.23 2.53 3.69
N MET A 14 11.68 2.62 4.90
CA MET A 14 12.46 2.38 6.12
C MET A 14 12.34 0.97 6.68
N PHE A 15 11.21 0.30 6.45
CA PHE A 15 10.88 -0.96 7.13
C PHE A 15 10.57 -2.13 6.21
N PHE A 16 10.03 -1.90 5.01
CA PHE A 16 9.63 -2.96 4.09
C PHE A 16 10.68 -3.23 3.01
N GLU A 17 11.04 -2.21 2.24
CA GLU A 17 12.00 -2.33 1.14
C GLU A 17 13.38 -2.82 1.61
N PRO A 18 13.98 -2.30 2.70
CA PRO A 18 15.29 -2.79 3.15
C PRO A 18 15.32 -4.27 3.53
N HIS A 19 14.16 -4.85 3.82
CA HIS A 19 14.01 -6.26 4.16
C HIS A 19 13.38 -7.09 3.03
N SER A 20 13.10 -6.48 1.88
CA SER A 20 12.48 -7.11 0.70
C SER A 20 11.14 -7.79 1.00
N ILE A 21 10.28 -7.13 1.79
CA ILE A 21 8.99 -7.67 2.20
C ILE A 21 7.86 -6.91 1.50
N ALA A 22 7.13 -7.59 0.63
CA ALA A 22 6.04 -7.04 -0.14
C ALA A 22 4.68 -7.44 0.48
N ALA A 23 4.06 -6.51 1.20
CA ALA A 23 2.81 -6.75 1.94
C ALA A 23 1.52 -6.58 1.11
N GLY A 24 1.61 -6.64 -0.22
CA GLY A 24 0.45 -6.45 -1.10
C GLY A 24 0.48 -5.13 -1.87
N GLY A 25 -0.47 -5.01 -2.79
CA GLY A 25 -0.69 -3.80 -3.54
C GLY A 25 0.35 -3.48 -4.63
N ALA A 26 0.20 -2.30 -5.25
CA ALA A 26 1.14 -1.80 -6.26
C ALA A 26 2.54 -1.57 -5.67
N THR A 27 2.59 -1.14 -4.41
CA THR A 27 3.81 -0.96 -3.63
C THR A 27 4.49 -2.29 -3.32
N GLY A 28 3.73 -3.35 -3.03
CA GLY A 28 4.30 -4.69 -2.87
C GLY A 28 4.87 -5.23 -4.18
N ILE A 29 4.18 -5.07 -5.30
CA ILE A 29 4.73 -5.41 -6.62
C ILE A 29 6.05 -4.66 -6.87
N ALA A 30 6.09 -3.36 -6.56
CA ALA A 30 7.29 -2.56 -6.69
C ALA A 30 8.46 -3.06 -5.82
N ILE A 31 8.20 -3.48 -4.58
CA ILE A 31 9.24 -4.08 -3.71
C ILE A 31 9.74 -5.41 -4.29
N LEU A 32 8.86 -6.25 -4.86
CA LEU A 32 9.29 -7.49 -5.52
C LEU A 32 10.17 -7.20 -6.75
N LEU A 33 9.80 -6.20 -7.56
CA LEU A 33 10.60 -5.77 -8.71
C LEU A 33 11.96 -5.22 -8.28
N GLN A 34 12.01 -4.49 -7.16
CA GLN A 34 13.25 -4.04 -6.56
C GLN A 34 14.09 -5.23 -6.09
N ALA A 35 13.50 -6.17 -5.36
CA ALA A 35 14.23 -7.30 -4.79
C ALA A 35 14.85 -8.18 -5.90
N GLY A 36 14.07 -8.51 -6.93
CA GLY A 36 14.47 -9.40 -8.02
C GLY A 36 15.29 -8.75 -9.14
N TRP A 37 14.95 -7.53 -9.55
CA TRP A 37 15.57 -6.85 -10.72
C TRP A 37 16.28 -5.53 -10.38
N LYS A 38 16.33 -5.13 -9.10
CA LYS A 38 16.94 -3.86 -8.66
C LYS A 38 16.32 -2.62 -9.31
N ILE A 39 15.07 -2.72 -9.74
CA ILE A 39 14.31 -1.58 -10.25
C ILE A 39 13.91 -0.72 -9.04
N PRO A 40 14.19 0.59 -9.02
CA PRO A 40 13.81 1.45 -7.90
C PRO A 40 12.30 1.44 -7.65
N THR A 41 11.89 1.24 -6.40
CA THR A 41 10.48 1.10 -5.98
C THR A 41 9.63 2.27 -6.47
N PHE A 42 10.12 3.51 -6.36
CA PHE A 42 9.38 4.70 -6.80
C PHE A 42 9.05 4.68 -8.30
N ILE A 43 9.95 4.15 -9.15
CA ILE A 43 9.73 4.03 -10.60
C ILE A 43 8.65 3.00 -10.87
N SER A 44 8.74 1.82 -10.24
CA SER A 44 7.74 0.77 -10.39
C SER A 44 6.35 1.23 -9.93
N VAL A 45 6.26 1.91 -8.79
CA VAL A 45 4.99 2.48 -8.30
C VAL A 45 4.45 3.52 -9.29
N LEU A 46 5.28 4.41 -9.81
CA LEU A 46 4.86 5.41 -10.79
C LEU A 46 4.29 4.76 -12.06
N VAL A 47 5.00 3.78 -12.63
CA VAL A 47 4.57 3.09 -13.85
C VAL A 47 3.26 2.34 -13.62
N ILE A 48 3.16 1.57 -12.53
CA ILE A 48 1.93 0.83 -12.19
C ILE A 48 0.78 1.82 -12.00
N ASN A 49 1.00 2.92 -11.28
CA ASN A 49 -0.03 3.93 -11.05
C ASN A 49 -0.49 4.61 -12.35
N ILE A 50 0.42 4.89 -13.29
CA ILE A 50 0.06 5.44 -14.61
C ILE A 50 -0.84 4.45 -15.38
N VAL A 51 -0.48 3.16 -15.39
CA VAL A 51 -1.31 2.11 -16.03
C VAL A 51 -2.68 2.06 -15.36
N MET A 52 -2.73 2.09 -14.03
CA MET A 52 -3.99 2.07 -13.28
C MET A 52 -4.83 3.33 -13.54
N LEU A 53 -4.21 4.50 -13.70
CA LEU A 53 -4.92 5.73 -14.05
C LEU A 53 -5.54 5.67 -15.45
N VAL A 54 -4.84 5.11 -16.42
CA VAL A 54 -5.39 4.90 -17.77
C VAL A 54 -6.60 3.96 -17.69
N LEU A 55 -6.47 2.85 -16.96
CA LEU A 55 -7.59 1.93 -16.75
C LEU A 55 -8.76 2.59 -16.02
N ALA A 56 -8.48 3.41 -15.01
CA ALA A 56 -9.48 4.16 -14.27
C ALA A 56 -10.19 5.18 -15.15
N TYR A 57 -9.46 5.91 -15.99
CA TYR A 57 -10.04 6.88 -16.92
C TYR A 57 -11.01 6.23 -17.92
N ILE A 58 -10.73 4.98 -18.34
CA ILE A 58 -11.58 4.24 -19.27
C ILE A 58 -12.82 3.66 -18.57
N HIS A 59 -12.66 3.12 -17.35
CA HIS A 59 -13.70 2.31 -16.71
C HIS A 59 -14.45 3.00 -15.57
N LEU A 60 -13.88 4.02 -14.92
CA LEU A 60 -14.49 4.75 -13.80
C LEU A 60 -14.98 6.14 -14.23
N ASP A 61 -15.73 6.80 -13.35
CA ASP A 61 -16.13 8.18 -13.54
C ASP A 61 -14.93 9.15 -13.37
N ARG A 62 -15.07 10.35 -13.94
CA ARG A 62 -14.03 11.38 -13.93
C ARG A 62 -13.66 11.84 -12.51
N GLN A 63 -14.63 11.87 -11.59
CA GLN A 63 -14.40 12.35 -10.23
C GLN A 63 -13.52 11.37 -9.45
N THR A 64 -13.79 10.07 -9.57
CA THR A 64 -12.97 9.01 -8.97
C THR A 64 -11.57 8.99 -9.58
N THR A 65 -11.46 9.12 -10.91
CA THR A 65 -10.16 9.16 -11.61
C THR A 65 -9.29 10.33 -11.14
N PHE A 66 -9.88 11.52 -10.97
CA PHE A 66 -9.13 12.69 -10.49
C PHE A 66 -8.62 12.52 -9.05
N LYS A 67 -9.44 11.91 -8.16
CA LYS A 67 -9.01 11.57 -6.80
C LYS A 67 -7.85 10.57 -6.80
N LEU A 68 -7.88 9.58 -7.69
CA LEU A 68 -6.81 8.60 -7.86
C LEU A 68 -5.52 9.25 -8.39
N ALA A 69 -5.63 10.22 -9.30
CA ALA A 69 -4.48 10.87 -9.91
C ALA A 69 -3.56 11.53 -8.87
N LEU A 70 -4.14 12.21 -7.89
CA LEU A 70 -3.35 12.87 -6.85
C LEU A 70 -2.47 11.89 -6.08
N GLY A 71 -3.02 10.78 -5.58
CA GLY A 71 -2.22 9.77 -4.89
C GLY A 71 -1.24 9.04 -5.81
N SER A 72 -1.67 8.80 -7.05
CA SER A 72 -0.89 8.09 -8.08
C SER A 72 0.45 8.76 -8.39
N PHE A 73 0.50 10.09 -8.37
CA PHE A 73 1.72 10.87 -8.61
C PHE A 73 2.43 11.26 -7.31
N MET A 74 1.68 11.56 -6.24
CA MET A 74 2.29 12.01 -4.98
C MET A 74 3.01 10.88 -4.24
N LEU A 75 2.45 9.66 -4.20
CA LEU A 75 3.11 8.54 -3.52
C LEU A 75 4.50 8.22 -4.11
N PRO A 76 4.69 8.00 -5.42
CA PRO A 76 6.01 7.74 -5.97
C PRO A 76 6.95 8.93 -5.84
N LEU A 77 6.45 10.16 -5.88
CA LEU A 77 7.28 11.34 -5.60
C LEU A 77 7.82 11.33 -4.16
N LEU A 78 6.99 11.01 -3.17
CA LEU A 78 7.41 10.89 -1.78
C LEU A 78 8.35 9.70 -1.58
N LEU A 79 8.09 8.56 -2.24
CA LEU A 79 9.03 7.42 -2.24
C LEU A 79 10.39 7.76 -2.85
N TYR A 80 10.46 8.71 -3.78
CA TYR A 80 11.71 9.20 -4.36
C TYR A 80 12.46 10.16 -3.42
N ILE A 81 11.74 11.08 -2.77
CA ILE A 81 12.33 12.09 -1.90
C ILE A 81 12.75 11.50 -0.55
N THR A 82 11.94 10.59 -0.01
CA THR A 82 12.22 9.91 1.26
C THR A 82 13.32 8.88 1.02
N PRO A 83 14.46 8.97 1.72
CA PRO A 83 15.58 8.06 1.49
C PRO A 83 15.16 6.61 1.79
N VAL A 84 15.88 5.64 1.25
CA VAL A 84 15.75 4.23 1.66
C VAL A 84 16.82 3.95 2.69
N TYR A 85 16.42 3.62 3.93
CA TYR A 85 17.35 3.40 5.03
C TYR A 85 16.80 2.36 6.01
N ASN A 86 17.61 1.36 6.38
CA ASN A 86 17.17 0.33 7.31
C ASN A 86 17.21 0.84 8.77
N LEU A 87 16.09 1.30 9.29
CA LEU A 87 15.99 1.81 10.67
C LEU A 87 16.20 0.71 11.73
N ILE A 88 15.83 -0.54 11.43
CA ILE A 88 15.92 -1.67 12.35
C ILE A 88 16.63 -2.84 11.65
N PRO A 89 17.96 -2.74 11.42
CA PRO A 89 18.69 -3.72 10.61
C PRO A 89 18.78 -5.10 11.28
N ASN A 90 18.77 -5.13 12.61
CA ASN A 90 19.00 -6.34 13.39
C ASN A 90 17.76 -7.23 13.53
N SER A 91 16.57 -6.77 13.12
CA SER A 91 15.33 -7.55 13.28
C SER A 91 14.29 -7.24 12.22
N ARG A 92 14.20 -8.15 11.23
CA ARG A 92 13.12 -8.20 10.23
C ARG A 92 11.74 -8.20 10.88
N PHE A 93 11.57 -8.98 11.94
CA PHE A 93 10.28 -9.13 12.63
C PHE A 93 9.81 -7.82 13.28
N ILE A 94 10.69 -7.15 14.03
CA ILE A 94 10.35 -5.87 14.69
C ILE A 94 10.15 -4.78 13.62
N SER A 95 10.99 -4.76 12.59
CA SER A 95 10.86 -3.82 11.48
C SER A 95 9.47 -3.89 10.86
N ILE A 96 8.99 -5.10 10.57
CA ILE A 96 7.65 -5.29 9.97
C ILE A 96 6.52 -4.94 10.93
N ILE A 97 6.63 -5.23 12.23
CA ILE A 97 5.59 -4.80 13.18
C ILE A 97 5.45 -3.28 13.18
N VAL A 98 6.57 -2.57 13.36
CA VAL A 98 6.58 -1.10 13.42
C VAL A 98 6.14 -0.51 12.08
N GLY A 99 6.71 -0.98 10.98
CA GLY A 99 6.35 -0.55 9.63
C GLY A 99 4.87 -0.75 9.34
N SER A 100 4.30 -1.91 9.66
CA SER A 100 2.89 -2.23 9.42
C SER A 100 1.93 -1.33 10.20
N ILE A 101 2.28 -0.97 11.44
CA ILE A 101 1.48 -0.05 12.25
C ILE A 101 1.48 1.34 11.61
N ILE A 102 2.65 1.88 11.25
CA ILE A 102 2.78 3.19 10.62
C ILE A 102 2.06 3.22 9.26
N PHE A 103 2.25 2.16 8.46
CA PHE A 103 1.60 1.98 7.17
C PHE A 103 0.08 1.93 7.30
N GLY A 104 -0.42 1.15 8.25
CA GLY A 104 -1.85 1.06 8.56
C GLY A 104 -2.45 2.38 9.02
N ILE A 105 -1.75 3.16 9.85
CA ILE A 105 -2.19 4.51 10.24
C ILE A 105 -2.25 5.45 9.01
N GLY A 106 -1.22 5.42 8.16
CA GLY A 106 -1.21 6.18 6.91
C GLY A 106 -2.39 5.82 6.00
N LEU A 107 -2.66 4.53 5.81
CA LEU A 107 -3.84 4.06 5.07
C LEU A 107 -5.15 4.50 5.72
N ALA A 108 -5.26 4.42 7.06
CA ALA A 108 -6.47 4.82 7.77
C ALA A 108 -6.80 6.29 7.54
N ILE A 109 -5.82 7.19 7.65
CA ILE A 109 -5.99 8.63 7.38
C ILE A 109 -6.34 8.85 5.90
N LEU A 110 -5.78 8.07 4.99
CA LEU A 110 -6.09 8.20 3.56
C LEU A 110 -7.54 7.79 3.26
N TYR A 111 -8.01 6.72 3.90
CA TYR A 111 -9.38 6.22 3.76
C TYR A 111 -10.42 7.14 4.38
N THR A 112 -10.14 7.80 5.52
CA THR A 112 -11.06 8.80 6.10
C THR A 112 -11.25 10.00 5.19
N LEU A 113 -10.24 10.34 4.37
CA LEU A 113 -10.33 11.40 3.37
C LEU A 113 -11.01 10.95 2.06
N ASN A 114 -11.47 9.70 1.95
CA ASN A 114 -11.97 9.10 0.70
C ASN A 114 -10.98 9.25 -0.47
N MET A 115 -9.68 9.20 -0.16
CA MET A 115 -8.59 9.27 -1.12
C MET A 115 -7.93 7.89 -1.24
N SER A 116 -7.11 7.72 -2.28
CA SER A 116 -6.35 6.49 -2.52
C SER A 116 -4.93 6.83 -2.92
N SER A 117 -4.01 5.88 -2.73
CA SER A 117 -2.63 5.92 -3.20
C SER A 117 -2.50 5.65 -4.70
N GLY A 118 -3.62 5.40 -5.41
CA GLY A 118 -3.68 5.36 -6.86
C GLY A 118 -3.48 3.98 -7.51
N GLY A 119 -2.73 3.09 -6.87
CA GLY A 119 -2.36 1.80 -7.46
C GLY A 119 -3.44 0.72 -7.36
N THR A 120 -3.30 -0.20 -6.42
CA THR A 120 -4.07 -1.45 -6.35
C THR A 120 -5.52 -1.31 -5.89
N THR A 121 -5.99 -0.11 -5.62
CA THR A 121 -7.41 0.12 -5.39
C THR A 121 -8.20 0.18 -6.70
N VAL A 122 -7.55 0.42 -7.85
CA VAL A 122 -8.25 0.55 -9.14
C VAL A 122 -8.84 -0.78 -9.62
N PRO A 123 -8.10 -1.90 -9.69
CA PRO A 123 -8.68 -3.15 -10.17
C PRO A 123 -9.89 -3.62 -9.33
N PRO A 124 -9.86 -3.60 -7.98
CA PRO A 124 -11.03 -3.88 -7.15
C PRO A 124 -12.23 -2.98 -7.45
N MET A 125 -12.02 -1.68 -7.72
CA MET A 125 -13.11 -0.77 -8.07
C MET A 125 -13.73 -1.10 -9.44
N ILE A 126 -12.91 -1.44 -10.44
CA ILE A 126 -13.39 -1.85 -11.77
C ILE A 126 -14.17 -3.17 -11.67
N ILE A 127 -13.62 -4.16 -10.96
CA ILE A 127 -14.26 -5.47 -10.78
C ILE A 127 -15.60 -5.29 -10.07
N HIS A 128 -15.65 -4.48 -9.00
CA HIS A 128 -16.90 -4.19 -8.31
C HIS A 128 -17.93 -3.52 -9.21
N LYS A 129 -17.52 -2.53 -10.02
CA LYS A 129 -18.41 -1.83 -10.95
C LYS A 129 -19.00 -2.77 -12.01
N ASN A 130 -18.20 -3.69 -12.54
CA ASN A 130 -18.60 -4.51 -13.70
C ASN A 130 -19.26 -5.83 -13.29
N PHE A 131 -18.86 -6.42 -12.15
CA PHE A 131 -19.27 -7.77 -11.72
C PHE A 131 -19.98 -7.78 -10.35
N GLY A 132 -20.05 -6.66 -9.63
CA GLY A 132 -20.68 -6.59 -8.31
C GLY A 132 -19.91 -7.30 -7.18
N ILE A 133 -18.72 -7.84 -7.46
CA ILE A 133 -17.88 -8.49 -6.44
C ILE A 133 -17.42 -7.46 -5.42
N ASP A 134 -17.39 -7.82 -4.14
CA ASP A 134 -16.94 -6.94 -3.08
C ASP A 134 -15.49 -6.46 -3.29
N LYS A 135 -15.26 -5.16 -3.08
CA LYS A 135 -13.96 -4.51 -3.27
C LYS A 135 -12.89 -5.07 -2.35
N TYR A 136 -13.25 -5.40 -1.10
CA TYR A 136 -12.34 -5.95 -0.11
C TYR A 136 -11.91 -7.37 -0.47
N ILE A 137 -12.82 -8.19 -1.02
CA ILE A 137 -12.49 -9.54 -1.51
C ILE A 137 -11.51 -9.44 -2.69
N SER A 138 -11.80 -8.57 -3.66
CA SER A 138 -10.93 -8.40 -4.84
C SER A 138 -9.54 -7.89 -4.43
N LEU A 139 -9.49 -6.93 -3.51
CA LEU A 139 -8.23 -6.41 -2.97
C LEU A 139 -7.45 -7.50 -2.21
N PHE A 140 -8.13 -8.30 -1.39
CA PHE A 140 -7.52 -9.40 -0.65
C PHE A 140 -6.88 -10.44 -1.58
N ILE A 141 -7.55 -10.78 -2.69
CA ILE A 141 -6.99 -11.71 -3.69
C ILE A 141 -5.72 -11.13 -4.33
N ILE A 142 -5.75 -9.85 -4.72
CA ILE A 142 -4.60 -9.17 -5.31
C ILE A 142 -3.43 -9.17 -4.31
N ASP A 143 -3.67 -8.81 -3.06
CA ASP A 143 -2.65 -8.78 -2.01
C ASP A 143 -2.11 -10.17 -1.71
N ALA A 144 -2.95 -11.21 -1.73
CA ALA A 144 -2.53 -12.59 -1.57
C ALA A 144 -1.57 -13.04 -2.69
N ILE A 145 -1.85 -12.68 -3.95
CA ILE A 145 -0.98 -12.97 -5.09
C ILE A 145 0.38 -12.28 -4.93
N VAL A 146 0.38 -11.02 -4.52
CA VAL A 146 1.62 -10.27 -4.28
C VAL A 146 2.40 -10.87 -3.11
N CYS A 147 1.73 -11.23 -2.01
CA CYS A 147 2.35 -11.92 -0.89
C CYS A 147 3.04 -13.20 -1.35
N LEU A 148 2.36 -14.05 -2.14
CA LEU A 148 2.94 -15.28 -2.71
C LEU A 148 4.20 -15.00 -3.55
N GLY A 149 4.27 -13.85 -4.22
CA GLY A 149 5.47 -13.42 -4.94
C GLY A 149 6.72 -13.32 -4.07
N ASN A 150 6.59 -13.03 -2.76
CA ASN A 150 7.73 -13.02 -1.83
C ASN A 150 8.41 -14.38 -1.72
N PHE A 151 7.64 -15.48 -1.79
CA PHE A 151 8.21 -16.82 -1.71
C PHE A 151 9.14 -17.11 -2.90
N VAL A 152 8.81 -16.58 -4.08
CA VAL A 152 9.59 -16.78 -5.31
C VAL A 152 10.80 -15.86 -5.38
N VAL A 153 10.64 -14.60 -4.94
CA VAL A 153 11.66 -13.55 -5.13
C VAL A 153 12.58 -13.39 -3.92
N ALA A 154 12.08 -13.60 -2.71
CA ALA A 154 12.82 -13.41 -1.47
C ALA A 154 13.01 -14.75 -0.73
N ASP A 155 12.13 -15.05 0.24
CA ASP A 155 12.17 -16.30 1.01
C ASP A 155 10.83 -16.55 1.72
N ILE A 156 10.66 -17.75 2.30
CA ILE A 156 9.43 -18.14 3.02
C ILE A 156 9.17 -17.27 4.27
N ILE A 157 10.22 -16.77 4.94
CA ILE A 157 10.07 -15.90 6.09
C ILE A 157 9.52 -14.54 5.63
N SER A 158 10.01 -13.98 4.53
CA SER A 158 9.47 -12.76 3.93
C SER A 158 8.00 -12.90 3.53
N PHE A 159 7.58 -14.06 3.00
CA PHE A 159 6.17 -14.36 2.75
C PHE A 159 5.33 -14.32 4.04
N LEU A 160 5.76 -15.04 5.09
CA LEU A 160 5.04 -15.07 6.36
C LEU A 160 4.97 -13.69 7.03
N LEU A 161 6.05 -12.92 6.95
CA LEU A 161 6.11 -11.54 7.43
C LEU A 161 5.19 -10.61 6.61
N ALA A 162 5.08 -10.80 5.29
CA ALA A 162 4.14 -10.06 4.46
C ALA A 162 2.68 -10.34 4.85
N VAL A 163 2.32 -11.61 5.06
CA VAL A 163 0.98 -11.99 5.55
C VAL A 163 0.70 -11.39 6.92
N MET A 164 1.67 -11.46 7.84
CA MET A 164 1.57 -10.85 9.15
C MET A 164 1.39 -9.33 9.06
N SER A 165 2.13 -8.66 8.16
CA SER A 165 2.01 -7.24 7.90
C SER A 165 0.61 -6.82 7.47
N VAL A 166 -0.02 -7.59 6.57
CA VAL A 166 -1.41 -7.34 6.15
C VAL A 166 -2.35 -7.39 7.36
N GLY A 167 -2.18 -8.37 8.25
CA GLY A 167 -2.96 -8.49 9.48
C GLY A 167 -2.77 -7.31 10.43
N ILE A 168 -1.52 -6.93 10.71
CA ILE A 168 -1.19 -5.81 11.61
C ILE A 168 -1.69 -4.48 11.04
N SER A 169 -1.46 -4.24 9.75
CA SER A 169 -1.93 -3.02 9.07
C SER A 169 -3.45 -2.91 9.12
N SER A 170 -4.17 -4.02 8.91
CA SER A 170 -5.64 -4.08 9.02
C SER A 170 -6.14 -3.76 10.44
N LEU A 171 -5.46 -4.28 11.48
CA LEU A 171 -5.78 -3.96 12.87
C LEU A 171 -5.51 -2.48 13.18
N ALA A 172 -4.40 -1.92 12.69
CA ALA A 172 -4.08 -0.50 12.85
C ALA A 172 -5.13 0.39 12.19
N ILE A 173 -5.60 0.04 10.98
CA ILE A 173 -6.69 0.74 10.29
C ILE A 173 -7.98 0.73 11.12
N LYS A 174 -8.39 -0.45 11.61
CA LYS A 174 -9.60 -0.59 12.44
C LYS A 174 -9.49 0.19 13.75
N GLY A 175 -8.35 0.08 14.44
CA GLY A 175 -8.10 0.78 15.70
C GLY A 175 -8.17 2.31 15.54
N PHE A 176 -7.56 2.83 14.47
CA PHE A 176 -7.64 4.26 14.15
C PHE A 176 -9.08 4.70 13.86
N GLY A 177 -9.85 3.89 13.10
CA GLY A 177 -11.25 4.17 12.81
C GLY A 177 -12.12 4.27 14.08
N VAL A 178 -11.95 3.37 15.04
CA VAL A 178 -12.70 3.38 16.32
C VAL A 178 -12.38 4.63 17.15
N LEU A 179 -11.11 5.03 17.23
CA LEU A 179 -10.70 6.24 17.96
C LEU A 179 -11.31 7.50 17.33
N HIS A 180 -11.31 7.58 16.01
CA HIS A 180 -11.87 8.72 15.30
C HIS A 180 -13.40 8.82 15.48
N GLN A 181 -14.12 7.69 15.47
CA GLN A 181 -15.57 7.67 15.69
C GLN A 181 -15.95 8.09 17.12
N LYS A 182 -15.18 7.71 18.14
CA LYS A 182 -15.43 8.14 19.53
C LYS A 182 -15.34 9.65 19.74
N HIS A 183 -14.44 10.33 19.03
CA HIS A 183 -14.29 11.79 19.13
C HIS A 183 -15.45 12.58 18.51
N HIS A 184 -16.20 12.01 17.56
CA HIS A 184 -17.37 12.66 16.96
C HIS A 184 -18.68 12.42 17.72
N VAL A 185 -18.71 11.49 18.67
CA VAL A 185 -19.90 11.21 19.52
C VAL A 185 -19.85 12.02 20.84
N THR A 186 -18.73 12.68 21.12
CA THR A 186 -18.50 13.47 22.35
C THR A 186 -18.53 14.98 22.13
N GLN A 187 -18.90 15.45 20.94
CA GLN A 187 -19.23 16.86 20.63
C GLN A 187 -20.70 16.96 20.23
#